data_AF-A0AAD6F5Y7-F1
#
_entry.id   AF-A0AAD6F5Y7-F1
#
_cell.length_a   1.000
_cell.length_b   1.000
_cell.length_c   1.000
_cell.angle_alpha   90.00
_cell.angle_beta   90.00
_cell.angle_gamma   90.00
#
_symmetry.space_group_name_H-M   'P 1'
#
loop_
_entity.id
_entity.type
_entity.pdbx_description
1 polymer ?
#
loop_
_entity_poly.entity_id
_entity_poly.type
_entity_poly.pdbx_seq_one_letter_code
_entity_poly.pdbx_strand_id
1 'polypeptide(L)'
;MTLLSHSTPTVREAMQAGGMYDKCPPESKLLVGFKNHLIGALQVQNCQQEVDNVSRFLRYMQPKGEPNLEFLTKTTETMDYMRALINSGLSAATILNYMKNIIRFLQYVKGCVDMNVDWYKILKYIDYLKTMRKPVARTHSGNVCSTRYD
;
A
#
# COMPACT_ATOMS: atom_id res chain seq x y z
N MET A 1 2.78 -18.21 -40.39
CA MET A 1 2.27 -17.18 -39.45
C MET A 1 2.07 -17.84 -38.10
N THR A 2 3.00 -17.62 -37.17
CA THR A 2 2.91 -18.19 -35.82
C THR A 2 2.00 -17.29 -34.99
N LEU A 3 0.84 -17.80 -34.57
CA LEU A 3 -0.04 -17.11 -33.64
C LEU A 3 0.70 -16.99 -32.30
N LEU A 4 1.16 -15.78 -31.97
CA LEU A 4 1.63 -15.45 -30.62
C LEU A 4 0.42 -15.54 -29.69
N SER A 5 0.31 -16.66 -28.96
CA SER A 5 -0.51 -16.77 -27.77
C SER A 5 -0.10 -15.65 -26.81
N HIS A 6 -0.87 -14.57 -26.75
CA HIS A 6 -0.69 -13.55 -25.73
C HIS A 6 -1.33 -14.10 -24.47
N SER A 7 -0.55 -14.81 -23.67
CA SER A 7 -0.93 -15.20 -22.32
C SER A 7 -1.25 -13.93 -21.52
N THR A 8 -2.43 -13.87 -20.90
CA THR A 8 -2.78 -12.81 -19.96
C THR A 8 -1.68 -12.70 -18.89
N PRO A 9 -1.12 -11.50 -18.63
CA PRO A 9 -0.07 -11.36 -17.64
C PRO A 9 -0.59 -11.79 -16.27
N THR A 10 0.27 -12.48 -15.52
CA THR A 10 0.01 -12.76 -14.12
C THR A 10 -0.09 -11.45 -13.33
N VAL A 11 -0.76 -11.47 -12.19
CA VAL A 11 -0.84 -10.31 -11.28
C VAL A 11 0.56 -9.78 -10.94
N ARG A 12 1.54 -10.67 -10.76
CA ARG A 12 2.92 -10.29 -10.48
C ARG A 12 3.53 -9.49 -11.63
N GLU A 13 3.40 -9.98 -12.87
CA GLU A 13 3.93 -9.29 -14.05
C GLU A 13 3.24 -7.94 -14.25
N ALA A 14 1.92 -7.87 -14.05
CA ALA A 14 1.18 -6.61 -14.11
C ALA A 14 1.65 -5.61 -13.02
N MET A 15 1.90 -6.09 -11.80
CA MET A 15 2.44 -5.27 -10.72
C MET A 15 3.86 -4.77 -11.01
N GLN A 16 4.72 -5.62 -11.58
CA GLN A 16 6.08 -5.24 -11.97
C GLN A 16 6.07 -4.20 -13.10
N ALA A 17 5.26 -4.42 -14.14
CA ALA A 17 5.12 -3.49 -15.26
C ALA A 17 4.60 -2.11 -14.81
N GLY A 18 3.73 -2.07 -13.79
CA GLY A 18 3.23 -0.83 -13.19
C GLY A 18 4.11 -0.24 -12.09
N GLY A 19 5.32 -0.76 -11.85
CA GLY A 19 6.25 -0.23 -10.85
C GLY A 19 5.84 -0.45 -9.39
N MET A 20 4.86 -1.32 -9.12
CA MET A 20 4.28 -1.55 -7.79
C MET A 20 4.98 -2.67 -7.02
N TYR A 21 5.94 -3.38 -7.61
CA TYR A 21 6.51 -4.59 -7.03
C TYR A 21 7.83 -4.37 -6.27
N ASP A 22 8.59 -3.35 -6.68
CA ASP A 22 9.89 -3.03 -6.08
C ASP A 22 9.73 -2.56 -4.64
N LYS A 23 10.74 -2.86 -3.82
CA LYS A 23 10.74 -2.55 -2.37
C LYS A 23 11.85 -1.57 -2.03
N CYS A 24 11.67 -0.82 -0.94
CA CYS A 24 12.76 -0.15 -0.27
C CYS A 24 13.71 -1.20 0.37
N PRO A 25 14.97 -0.83 0.68
CA PRO A 25 15.88 -1.72 1.37
C PRO A 25 15.32 -2.13 2.74
N PRO A 26 15.44 -3.41 3.14
CA PRO A 26 14.85 -3.90 4.39
C PRO A 26 15.44 -3.25 5.65
N GLU A 27 16.66 -2.73 5.57
CA GLU A 27 17.39 -2.02 6.62
C GLU A 27 16.97 -0.55 6.78
N SER A 28 16.02 -0.07 5.97
CA SER A 28 15.51 1.29 6.08
C SER A 28 15.02 1.58 7.50
N LYS A 29 15.52 2.67 8.10
CA LYS A 29 15.18 3.03 9.50
C LYS A 29 13.67 3.17 9.70
N LEU A 30 12.99 3.71 8.70
CA LEU A 30 11.54 3.93 8.72
C LEU A 30 10.77 2.60 8.72
N LEU A 31 11.20 1.63 7.91
CA LEU A 31 10.56 0.31 7.83
C LEU A 31 10.92 -0.58 9.03
N VAL A 32 12.16 -0.52 9.52
CA VAL A 32 12.59 -1.20 10.75
C VAL A 32 11.81 -0.68 11.94
N GLY A 33 11.69 0.65 12.09
CA GLY A 33 10.89 1.26 13.14
C GLY A 33 9.42 0.84 13.08
N PHE A 34 8.84 0.82 11.87
CA PHE A 34 7.47 0.34 11.67
C PHE A 34 7.32 -1.15 12.03
N LYS A 35 8.23 -2.03 11.58
CA LYS A 35 8.22 -3.45 11.93
C LYS A 35 8.28 -3.67 13.45
N ASN A 36 9.16 -2.94 14.13
CA ASN A 36 9.30 -3.00 15.58
C ASN A 36 8.02 -2.54 16.29
N HIS A 37 7.35 -1.50 15.77
CA HIS A 37 6.07 -1.06 16.28
C HIS A 37 4.97 -2.13 16.10
N LEU A 38 4.90 -2.77 14.92
CA LEU A 38 3.93 -3.84 14.67
C LEU A 38 4.10 -5.01 15.66
N ILE A 39 5.34 -5.41 15.93
CA ILE A 39 5.64 -6.52 16.83
C ILE A 39 5.45 -6.11 18.30
N GLY A 40 6.12 -5.04 18.73
CA GLY A 40 6.18 -4.66 20.14
C GLY A 40 4.90 -4.00 20.66
N ALA A 41 4.31 -3.08 19.89
CA ALA A 41 3.15 -2.32 20.34
C ALA A 41 1.82 -2.98 19.93
N LEU A 42 1.76 -3.56 18.72
CA LEU A 42 0.52 -4.11 18.17
C LEU A 42 0.45 -5.64 18.20
N GLN A 43 1.52 -6.33 18.64
CA GLN A 43 1.59 -7.79 18.78
C GLN A 43 1.31 -8.56 17.47
N VAL A 44 1.61 -7.94 16.32
CA VAL A 44 1.47 -8.56 15.00
C VAL A 44 2.79 -9.28 14.65
N GLN A 45 2.91 -10.55 15.02
CA GLN A 45 4.15 -11.33 14.86
C GLN A 45 4.48 -11.63 13.39
N ASN A 46 3.49 -12.02 12.58
CA ASN A 46 3.66 -12.36 11.16
C ASN A 46 3.47 -11.13 10.24
N CYS A 47 4.16 -10.03 10.53
CA CYS A 47 3.93 -8.73 9.89
C CYS A 47 4.70 -8.48 8.58
N GLN A 48 5.47 -9.45 8.07
CA GLN A 48 6.35 -9.19 6.92
C GLN A 48 5.59 -8.76 5.67
N GLN A 49 4.40 -9.31 5.41
CA GLN A 49 3.56 -8.89 4.29
C GLN A 49 3.10 -7.43 4.45
N GLU A 50 2.86 -6.98 5.68
CA GLU A 50 2.47 -5.61 5.97
C GLU A 50 3.60 -4.62 5.74
N VAL A 51 4.81 -4.96 6.21
CA VAL A 51 6.03 -4.19 5.94
C VAL A 51 6.33 -4.15 4.44
N ASP A 52 6.19 -5.28 3.74
CA ASP A 52 6.41 -5.37 2.30
C ASP A 52 5.42 -4.50 1.50
N ASN A 53 4.14 -4.47 1.90
CA ASN A 53 3.13 -3.64 1.24
C ASN A 53 3.42 -2.14 1.40
N VAL A 54 3.87 -1.73 2.58
CA VAL A 54 4.30 -0.35 2.84
C VAL A 54 5.59 -0.04 2.09
N SER A 55 6.54 -0.97 2.07
CA SER A 55 7.81 -0.83 1.35
C SER A 55 7.61 -0.61 -0.16
N ARG A 56 6.68 -1.37 -0.78
CA ARG A 56 6.30 -1.17 -2.20
C ARG A 56 5.71 0.19 -2.46
N PHE A 57 4.79 0.62 -1.60
CA PHE A 57 4.19 1.94 -1.68
C PHE A 57 5.24 3.06 -1.58
N LEU A 58 6.12 3.01 -0.58
CA LEU A 58 7.17 4.00 -0.39
C LEU A 58 8.15 4.02 -1.57
N ARG A 59 8.51 2.85 -2.11
CA ARG A 59 9.37 2.76 -3.29
C ARG A 59 8.69 3.36 -4.52
N TYR A 60 7.39 3.16 -4.72
CA TYR A 60 6.66 3.81 -5.80
C TYR A 60 6.66 5.34 -5.65
N MET A 61 6.43 5.86 -4.43
CA MET A 61 6.45 7.30 -4.16
C MET A 61 7.85 7.93 -4.25
N GLN A 62 8.88 7.13 -4.01
CA GLN A 62 10.27 7.54 -4.02
C GLN A 62 11.15 6.44 -4.65
N PRO A 63 11.29 6.46 -5.99
CA PRO A 63 11.98 5.39 -6.72
C PRO A 63 13.45 5.20 -6.33
N LYS A 64 14.09 6.22 -5.76
CA LYS A 64 15.52 6.21 -5.40
C LYS A 64 15.74 6.68 -3.97
N GLY A 65 16.85 6.25 -3.37
CA GLY A 65 17.26 6.65 -2.02
C GLY A 65 16.47 5.99 -0.90
N GLU A 66 16.75 6.47 0.32
CA GLU A 66 16.15 6.04 1.59
C GLU A 66 14.73 6.62 1.71
N PRO A 67 13.70 5.80 2.01
CA PRO A 67 12.34 6.29 2.08
C PRO A 67 12.16 7.33 3.18
N ASN A 68 11.49 8.42 2.85
CA ASN A 68 11.15 9.50 3.77
C ASN A 68 9.65 9.83 3.70
N LEU A 69 9.22 10.92 4.34
CA LEU A 69 7.81 11.32 4.43
C LEU A 69 7.41 12.41 3.44
N GLU A 70 8.25 12.75 2.46
CA GLU A 70 7.93 13.74 1.41
C GLU A 70 6.74 13.29 0.55
N PHE A 71 6.42 11.99 0.52
CA PHE A 71 5.24 11.49 -0.18
C PHE A 71 3.92 12.05 0.36
N LEU A 72 3.89 12.63 1.57
CA LEU A 72 2.68 13.23 2.16
C LEU A 72 2.10 14.38 1.30
N THR A 73 2.87 14.95 0.37
CA THR A 73 2.41 15.96 -0.58
C THR A 73 2.08 15.39 -1.98
N LYS A 74 2.39 14.12 -2.24
CA LYS A 74 2.30 13.46 -3.55
C LYS A 74 0.94 12.78 -3.78
N THR A 75 -0.16 13.52 -3.63
CA THR A 75 -1.51 12.95 -3.69
C THR A 75 -1.87 12.41 -5.08
N THR A 76 -1.36 13.01 -6.16
CA THR A 76 -1.57 12.54 -7.54
C THR A 76 -0.93 11.17 -7.74
N GLU A 77 0.33 11.02 -7.38
CA GLU A 77 1.07 9.76 -7.47
C GLU A 77 0.45 8.68 -6.59
N THR A 78 -0.11 9.08 -5.45
CA THR A 78 -0.88 8.18 -4.57
C THR A 78 -2.11 7.62 -5.27
N MET A 79 -2.86 8.48 -5.97
CA MET A 79 -4.01 8.07 -6.76
C MET A 79 -3.59 7.15 -7.91
N ASP A 80 -2.47 7.45 -8.58
CA ASP A 80 -1.95 6.63 -9.67
C ASP A 80 -1.52 5.24 -9.19
N TYR A 81 -0.85 5.17 -8.03
CA TYR A 81 -0.54 3.90 -7.38
C TYR A 81 -1.80 3.08 -7.09
N MET A 82 -2.85 3.71 -6.53
CA MET A 82 -4.10 3.01 -6.23
C MET A 82 -4.82 2.52 -7.49
N ARG A 83 -4.82 3.33 -8.57
CA ARG A 83 -5.36 2.92 -9.87
C ARG A 83 -4.57 1.77 -10.48
N ALA A 84 -3.24 1.82 -10.38
CA ALA A 84 -2.36 0.78 -10.86
C ALA A 84 -2.62 -0.55 -10.11
N LEU A 85 -2.82 -0.51 -8.79
CA LEU A 85 -3.21 -1.70 -8.01
C LEU A 85 -4.56 -2.27 -8.49
N ILE A 86 -5.56 -1.43 -8.71
CA ILE A 86 -6.88 -1.84 -9.22
C ILE A 86 -6.75 -2.49 -10.60
N ASN A 87 -5.97 -1.91 -11.49
CA ASN A 87 -5.81 -2.36 -12.88
C ASN A 87 -4.90 -3.59 -13.01
N SER A 88 -4.15 -3.96 -11.96
CA SER A 88 -3.24 -5.11 -11.97
C SER A 88 -3.93 -6.48 -11.84
N GLY A 89 -5.26 -6.50 -11.67
CA GLY A 89 -6.03 -7.73 -11.45
C GLY A 89 -5.99 -8.25 -10.00
N LEU A 90 -5.48 -7.46 -9.05
CA LEU A 90 -5.57 -7.78 -7.62
C LEU A 90 -7.02 -7.85 -7.15
N SER A 91 -7.30 -8.79 -6.24
CA SER A 91 -8.61 -8.84 -5.59
C SER A 91 -8.86 -7.59 -4.73
N ALA A 92 -10.12 -7.19 -4.61
CA ALA A 92 -10.50 -6.05 -3.78
C ALA A 92 -10.03 -6.22 -2.32
N ALA A 93 -10.06 -7.44 -1.78
CA ALA A 93 -9.52 -7.76 -0.45
C ALA A 93 -8.01 -7.45 -0.34
N THR A 94 -7.23 -7.77 -1.38
CA THR A 94 -5.79 -7.50 -1.39
C THR A 94 -5.50 -6.00 -1.47
N ILE A 95 -6.24 -5.27 -2.30
CA ILE A 95 -6.14 -3.81 -2.41
C ILE A 95 -6.50 -3.16 -1.06
N LEU A 96 -7.59 -3.60 -0.42
CA LEU A 96 -7.96 -3.12 0.92
C LEU A 96 -6.89 -3.42 1.97
N ASN A 97 -6.18 -4.54 1.86
CA ASN A 97 -5.03 -4.84 2.72
C ASN A 97 -3.86 -3.88 2.48
N TYR A 98 -3.52 -3.55 1.23
CA TYR A 98 -2.53 -2.49 0.94
C TYR A 98 -2.92 -1.16 1.61
N MET A 99 -4.16 -0.70 1.41
CA MET A 99 -4.62 0.56 1.98
C MET A 99 -4.63 0.55 3.51
N LYS A 100 -5.07 -0.55 4.13
CA LYS A 100 -5.06 -0.72 5.59
C LYS A 100 -3.64 -0.61 6.14
N ASN A 101 -2.68 -1.27 5.50
CA ASN A 101 -1.28 -1.30 5.92
C ASN A 101 -0.63 0.09 5.80
N ILE A 102 -0.89 0.82 4.71
CA ILE A 102 -0.40 2.19 4.53
C ILE A 102 -1.01 3.14 5.58
N ILE A 103 -2.31 3.02 5.86
CA ILE A 103 -2.97 3.82 6.91
C ILE A 103 -2.35 3.51 8.28
N ARG A 104 -2.10 2.25 8.60
CA ARG A 104 -1.48 1.87 9.87
C ARG A 104 -0.04 2.39 9.99
N PHE A 105 0.71 2.36 8.90
CA PHE A 105 2.04 2.98 8.85
C PHE A 105 1.97 4.48 9.17
N LEU A 106 1.01 5.22 8.63
CA LEU A 106 0.82 6.63 8.95
C LEU A 106 0.41 6.87 10.41
N GLN A 107 -0.34 5.96 11.01
CA GLN A 107 -0.65 6.00 12.45
C GLN A 107 0.61 5.82 13.30
N TYR A 108 1.51 4.91 12.91
CA TYR A 108 2.82 4.76 13.53
C TYR A 108 3.65 6.05 13.41
N VAL A 109 3.77 6.60 12.20
CA VAL A 109 4.52 7.85 11.95
C VAL A 109 3.97 9.00 12.81
N LYS A 110 2.65 9.12 12.92
CA LYS A 110 2.00 10.11 13.79
C LYS A 110 2.40 9.96 15.27
N GLY A 111 2.61 8.73 15.74
CA GLY A 111 3.00 8.44 17.12
C GLY A 111 4.49 8.59 17.39
N CYS A 112 5.32 8.75 16.36
CA CYS A 112 6.77 8.84 16.51
C CYS A 112 7.20 10.30 16.70
N VAL A 113 7.51 10.68 17.94
CA VAL A 113 7.94 12.04 18.32
C VAL A 113 9.24 12.45 17.60
N ASP A 114 10.12 11.48 17.33
CA ASP A 114 11.44 11.73 16.72
C ASP A 114 11.38 12.13 15.23
N MET A 115 10.24 11.97 14.57
CA MET A 115 10.14 12.23 13.12
C MET A 115 9.83 13.70 12.77
N ASN A 116 9.59 14.58 13.76
CA ASN A 116 9.27 16.01 13.60
C ASN A 116 8.32 16.30 12.41
N VAL A 117 7.26 15.50 12.29
CA VAL A 117 6.32 15.55 11.17
C VAL A 117 5.14 16.42 11.53
N ASP A 118 4.68 17.20 10.56
CA ASP A 118 3.41 17.90 10.67
C ASP A 118 2.25 16.89 10.78
N TRP A 119 1.75 16.73 12.00
CA TRP A 119 0.65 15.81 12.32
C TRP A 119 -0.61 16.11 11.51
N TYR A 120 -0.84 17.38 11.14
CA TYR A 120 -1.99 17.78 10.33
C TYR A 120 -1.87 17.24 8.90
N LYS A 121 -0.66 17.26 8.32
CA LYS A 121 -0.41 16.63 7.01
C LYS A 121 -0.68 15.13 7.05
N ILE A 122 -0.24 14.45 8.12
CA ILE A 122 -0.50 13.01 8.28
C ILE A 122 -2.00 12.72 8.34
N LEU A 123 -2.76 13.45 9.17
CA LEU A 123 -4.20 13.24 9.29
C LEU A 123 -4.93 13.48 7.97
N LYS A 124 -4.63 14.60 7.30
CA LYS A 124 -5.20 14.90 5.98
C LYS A 124 -4.92 13.79 4.98
N TYR A 125 -3.71 13.24 4.99
CA TYR A 125 -3.33 12.14 4.12
C TYR A 125 -4.04 10.82 4.47
N ILE A 126 -4.21 10.51 5.75
CA ILE A 126 -5.02 9.37 6.21
C ILE A 126 -6.46 9.50 5.72
N ASP A 127 -7.07 10.67 5.84
CA ASP A 127 -8.46 10.88 5.42
C ASP A 127 -8.62 10.83 3.90
N TYR A 128 -7.60 11.27 3.17
CA TYR A 128 -7.52 11.06 1.72
C TYR A 128 -7.50 9.57 1.35
N LEU A 129 -6.64 8.76 1.98
CA LEU A 129 -6.61 7.31 1.78
C LEU A 129 -7.93 6.64 2.15
N LYS A 130 -8.56 7.03 3.27
CA LYS A 130 -9.88 6.52 3.67
C LYS A 130 -10.95 6.85 2.64
N THR A 131 -10.90 8.02 2.01
CA THR A 131 -11.83 8.41 0.95
C THR A 131 -11.68 7.52 -0.27
N MET A 132 -10.44 7.27 -0.72
CA MET A 132 -10.17 6.32 -1.82
C MET A 132 -10.53 4.87 -1.48
N ARG A 133 -10.50 4.49 -0.20
CA ARG A 133 -10.82 3.13 0.26
C ARG A 133 -12.31 2.79 0.10
N LYS A 134 -13.19 3.78 0.23
CA LYS A 134 -14.66 3.60 0.19
C LYS A 134 -15.19 2.90 -1.07
N PRO A 135 -14.84 3.32 -2.31
CA PRO A 135 -15.31 2.62 -3.52
C PRO A 135 -14.82 1.17 -3.58
N VAL A 136 -13.55 0.89 -3.27
CA VAL A 136 -13.00 -0.48 -3.26
C VAL A 136 -13.72 -1.36 -2.24
N ALA A 137 -14.01 -0.82 -1.05
CA ALA A 137 -14.74 -1.52 -0.01
C ALA A 137 -16.17 -1.87 -0.45
N ARG A 138 -16.87 -0.93 -1.11
CA ARG A 138 -18.23 -1.18 -1.64
C ARG A 138 -18.24 -2.30 -2.68
N THR A 139 -17.31 -2.28 -3.63
CA THR A 139 -17.17 -3.36 -4.62
C THR A 139 -16.89 -4.70 -3.94
N HIS A 140 -16.01 -4.73 -2.94
CA HIS A 140 -15.73 -5.96 -2.20
C HIS A 140 -16.97 -6.50 -1.48
N SER A 141 -17.70 -5.65 -0.76
CA SER A 141 -18.92 -6.05 -0.04
C SER A 141 -20.00 -6.57 -0.97
N GLY A 142 -20.21 -5.91 -2.12
CA GLY A 142 -21.15 -6.40 -3.15
C GLY A 142 -20.82 -7.79 -3.64
N ASN A 143 -19.54 -8.03 -3.97
CA ASN A 143 -19.07 -9.33 -4.45
C ASN A 143 -19.18 -10.44 -3.38
N VAL A 144 -18.93 -10.12 -2.10
CA VAL A 144 -19.08 -11.09 -1.00
C VAL A 144 -20.55 -11.43 -0.78
N CYS A 145 -21.46 -10.45 -0.88
CA CYS A 145 -22.89 -10.68 -0.75
C CYS A 145 -23.43 -11.54 -1.90
N SER A 146 -22.99 -11.35 -3.15
CA SER A 146 -23.47 -12.17 -4.28
C SER A 146 -23.06 -13.64 -4.14
N THR A 147 -21.80 -13.92 -3.77
CA THR A 147 -21.31 -15.30 -3.59
C THR A 147 -21.89 -16.07 -2.40
N ARG A 148 -22.72 -15.43 -1.56
CA ARG A 148 -23.40 -16.10 -0.43
C ARG A 148 -24.78 -16.64 -0.79
N TYR A 149 -25.32 -16.26 -1.94
CA TYR A 149 -26.64 -16.66 -2.42
C TYR A 149 -26.59 -17.53 -3.68
N ASP A 150 -25.37 -17.91 -4.11
CA ASP A 150 -25.11 -18.93 -5.12
C ASP A 150 -24.74 -20.25 -4.42
#